data_AF-A0A9P7JEF6-F1
#
_entry.id   AF-A0A9P7JEF6-F1
#
_cell.length_a   1.000
_cell.length_b   1.000
_cell.length_c   1.000
_cell.angle_alpha   90.00
_cell.angle_beta   90.00
_cell.angle_gamma   90.00
#
_symmetry.space_group_name_H-M   'P 1'
#
loop_
_entity.id
_entity.type
_entity.pdbx_description
1 polymer ?
#
loop_
_entity_poly.entity_id
_entity_poly.type
_entity_poly.pdbx_seq_one_letter_code
_entity_poly.pdbx_strand_id
1 'polypeptide(L)'
;MAYDTSKVCGKLLCPAEWDWDQNCVKDSIHNRMSECIISENSWPLFLYKNYKVNHENLEEGLSKSKLLVQAFKAIFTSPSSAKEAKGDEQAKVKTCVASVINMKKVTPRTITYVVCQVHFTLSNISSWCTVNGDFDYEGFWNNTVDFFEDVPSPVMKHRIDRLLEWWTWKIFGINHCEDLTPDVVSQMSINTLAGQRKVLEDAAFDLD
;
A
#
# COMPACT_ATOMS: atom_id res chain seq x y z
N MET A 1 -5.15 -13.06 -19.86
CA MET A 1 -4.55 -12.34 -18.71
C MET A 1 -3.90 -13.24 -17.66
N ALA A 2 -4.25 -14.53 -17.56
CA ALA A 2 -3.44 -15.52 -16.83
C ALA A 2 -3.04 -16.73 -17.68
N TYR A 3 -3.50 -16.79 -18.94
CA TYR A 3 -3.63 -18.02 -19.75
C TYR A 3 -2.32 -18.63 -20.25
N ASP A 4 -1.24 -17.85 -20.21
CA ASP A 4 0.13 -18.28 -20.56
C ASP A 4 1.15 -17.68 -19.57
N THR A 5 0.68 -17.34 -18.37
CA THR A 5 1.56 -16.88 -17.29
C THR A 5 2.14 -18.09 -16.58
N SER A 6 3.32 -17.93 -15.97
CA SER A 6 3.91 -19.02 -15.17
C SER A 6 2.88 -19.52 -14.13
N LYS A 7 2.92 -20.81 -13.76
CA LYS A 7 2.01 -21.39 -12.75
C LYS A 7 1.92 -20.57 -11.46
N VAL A 8 3.01 -19.88 -11.10
CA VAL A 8 3.09 -19.00 -9.93
C VAL A 8 2.32 -17.70 -10.16
N CYS A 9 2.51 -17.04 -11.30
CA CYS A 9 1.77 -15.83 -11.67
C CYS A 9 0.27 -16.11 -11.78
N GLY A 10 -0.11 -17.22 -12.40
CA GLY A 10 -1.51 -17.66 -12.48
C GLY A 10 -2.15 -17.83 -11.11
N LYS A 11 -1.44 -18.47 -10.16
CA LYS A 11 -1.90 -18.58 -8.77
C LYS A 11 -2.11 -17.22 -8.10
N LEU A 12 -1.17 -16.29 -8.30
CA LEU A 12 -1.21 -14.97 -7.71
C LEU A 12 -2.30 -14.07 -8.31
N LEU A 13 -2.62 -14.25 -9.59
CA LEU A 13 -3.70 -13.55 -10.29
C LEU A 13 -5.07 -14.18 -10.08
N CYS A 14 -5.13 -15.40 -9.53
CA CYS A 14 -6.38 -16.09 -9.29
C CYS A 14 -7.28 -15.26 -8.35
N PRO A 15 -8.54 -15.01 -8.72
CA PRO A 15 -9.52 -14.37 -7.86
C PRO A 15 -9.71 -15.09 -6.51
N ALA A 16 -10.00 -14.33 -5.47
CA ALA A 16 -10.15 -14.82 -4.09
C ALA A 16 -11.30 -15.82 -3.90
N GLU A 17 -12.27 -15.83 -4.82
CA GLU A 17 -13.43 -16.71 -4.83
C GLU A 17 -13.08 -18.13 -5.26
N TRP A 18 -11.94 -18.33 -5.93
CA TRP A 18 -11.56 -19.61 -6.51
C TRP A 18 -10.30 -20.19 -5.89
N ASP A 19 -10.30 -21.51 -5.76
CA ASP A 19 -9.14 -22.26 -5.32
C ASP A 19 -8.28 -22.66 -6.53
N TRP A 20 -7.18 -21.94 -6.73
CA TRP A 20 -6.23 -22.24 -7.80
C TRP A 20 -5.68 -23.67 -7.74
N ASP A 21 -5.65 -24.33 -6.59
CA ASP A 21 -5.09 -25.67 -6.50
C ASP A 21 -6.03 -26.72 -7.14
N GLN A 22 -7.30 -26.40 -7.35
CA GLN A 22 -8.26 -27.21 -8.09
C GLN A 22 -8.02 -27.19 -9.61
N ASN A 23 -7.94 -28.37 -10.23
CA ASN A 23 -7.67 -28.46 -11.67
C ASN A 23 -8.82 -27.92 -12.51
N CYS A 24 -10.08 -28.09 -12.08
CA CYS A 24 -11.23 -27.50 -12.77
C CYS A 24 -11.11 -25.97 -12.88
N VAL A 25 -10.68 -25.28 -11.82
CA VAL A 25 -10.46 -23.82 -11.86
C VAL A 25 -9.38 -23.45 -12.88
N LYS A 26 -8.24 -24.17 -12.89
CA LYS A 26 -7.17 -23.93 -13.88
C LYS A 26 -7.68 -24.13 -15.31
N ASP A 27 -8.40 -25.22 -15.54
CA ASP A 27 -8.94 -25.58 -16.85
C ASP A 27 -10.02 -24.58 -17.29
N SER A 28 -10.91 -24.17 -16.40
CA SER A 28 -11.96 -23.19 -16.68
C SER A 28 -11.39 -21.81 -16.97
N ILE A 29 -10.37 -21.37 -16.22
CA ILE A 29 -9.63 -20.13 -16.50
C ILE A 29 -8.92 -20.25 -17.86
N HIS A 30 -8.18 -21.33 -18.11
CA HIS A 30 -7.45 -21.53 -19.35
C HIS A 30 -8.37 -21.54 -20.58
N ASN A 31 -9.53 -22.20 -20.47
CA ASN A 31 -10.51 -22.33 -21.55
C ASN A 31 -11.50 -21.15 -21.65
N ARG A 32 -11.38 -20.13 -20.79
CA ARG A 32 -12.29 -18.97 -20.72
C ARG A 32 -13.77 -19.37 -20.62
N MET A 33 -14.06 -20.32 -19.74
CA MET A 33 -15.45 -20.69 -19.46
C MET A 33 -16.16 -19.52 -18.79
N SER A 34 -17.42 -19.27 -19.15
CA SER A 34 -18.22 -18.12 -18.65
C SER A 34 -18.36 -18.08 -17.12
N GLU A 35 -18.19 -19.22 -16.46
CA GLU A 35 -18.27 -19.37 -15.00
C GLU A 35 -16.97 -18.97 -14.28
N CYS A 36 -15.85 -18.80 -15.00
CA CYS A 36 -14.53 -18.49 -14.44
C CYS A 36 -13.82 -17.37 -15.21
N ILE A 37 -14.44 -16.18 -15.25
CA ILE A 37 -13.88 -14.98 -15.86
C ILE A 37 -13.12 -14.13 -14.84
N ILE A 38 -11.81 -13.97 -15.03
CA ILE A 38 -11.00 -13.04 -14.24
C ILE A 38 -11.41 -11.61 -14.65
N SER A 39 -12.14 -10.92 -13.78
CA SER A 39 -12.61 -9.54 -13.99
C SER A 39 -12.08 -8.61 -12.90
N GLU A 40 -12.24 -7.31 -13.13
CA GLU A 40 -11.89 -6.24 -12.20
C GLU A 40 -12.71 -6.21 -10.91
N ASN A 41 -13.79 -6.99 -10.84
CA ASN A 41 -14.72 -7.04 -9.71
C ASN A 41 -14.34 -8.09 -8.66
N SER A 42 -13.19 -8.74 -8.82
CA SER A 42 -12.71 -9.78 -7.90
C SER A 42 -11.30 -9.45 -7.44
N TRP A 43 -10.96 -9.80 -6.19
CA TRP A 43 -9.65 -9.51 -5.62
C TRP A 43 -8.63 -10.60 -5.97
N PRO A 44 -7.53 -10.28 -6.68
CA PRO A 44 -6.46 -11.25 -6.90
C PRO A 44 -5.77 -11.72 -5.60
N LEU A 45 -5.35 -12.98 -5.57
CA LEU A 45 -4.68 -13.57 -4.41
C LEU A 45 -3.41 -12.82 -3.98
N PHE A 46 -2.72 -12.17 -4.92
CA PHE A 46 -1.51 -11.39 -4.61
C PHE A 46 -1.77 -10.19 -3.69
N LEU A 47 -3.01 -9.74 -3.49
CA LEU A 47 -3.29 -8.67 -2.53
C LEU A 47 -3.21 -9.17 -1.09
N TYR A 48 -3.48 -10.46 -0.88
CA TYR A 48 -3.64 -11.03 0.45
C TYR A 48 -2.31 -11.36 1.12
N LYS A 49 -2.25 -11.10 2.44
CA LYS A 49 -1.15 -11.52 3.30
C LYS A 49 -0.91 -13.02 3.15
N ASN A 50 0.35 -13.41 2.94
CA ASN A 50 0.76 -14.79 2.71
C ASN A 50 0.04 -15.50 1.55
N TYR A 51 -0.63 -14.76 0.65
CA TYR A 51 -1.40 -15.30 -0.46
C TYR A 51 -2.48 -16.29 0.00
N LYS A 52 -3.19 -15.95 1.08
CA LYS A 52 -4.28 -16.74 1.66
C LYS A 52 -5.49 -15.88 1.93
N VAL A 53 -6.66 -16.36 1.53
CA VAL A 53 -7.95 -15.70 1.73
C VAL A 53 -8.63 -16.35 2.93
N ASN A 54 -9.22 -15.52 3.81
CA ASN A 54 -10.20 -16.00 4.78
C ASN A 54 -11.60 -15.80 4.19
N HIS A 55 -12.28 -16.88 3.83
CA HIS A 55 -13.62 -16.81 3.23
C HIS A 55 -14.70 -16.34 4.23
N GLU A 56 -14.44 -16.38 5.54
CA GLU A 56 -15.34 -15.82 6.56
C GLU A 56 -15.12 -14.31 6.74
N ASN A 57 -13.98 -13.80 6.28
CA ASN A 57 -13.61 -12.38 6.39
C ASN A 57 -12.64 -11.99 5.25
N LEU A 58 -13.18 -11.61 4.10
CA LEU A 58 -12.39 -11.25 2.91
C LEU A 58 -11.48 -10.04 3.11
N GLU A 59 -11.75 -9.18 4.10
CA GLU A 59 -10.87 -8.05 4.40
C GLU A 59 -9.61 -8.51 5.19
N GLU A 60 -9.63 -9.71 5.76
CA GLU A 60 -8.50 -10.22 6.53
C GLU A 60 -7.27 -10.40 5.63
N GLY A 61 -6.25 -9.60 5.90
CA GLY A 61 -5.00 -9.67 5.16
C GLY A 61 -5.06 -9.06 3.77
N LEU A 62 -6.20 -8.53 3.33
CA LEU A 62 -6.33 -7.79 2.08
C LEU A 62 -5.36 -6.60 2.05
N SER A 63 -4.74 -6.36 0.91
CA SER A 63 -3.73 -5.30 0.69
C SER A 63 -2.55 -5.36 1.66
N LYS A 64 -2.16 -6.54 2.16
CA LYS A 64 -1.03 -6.74 3.09
C LYS A 64 -0.01 -7.78 2.62
N SER A 65 -0.02 -8.15 1.34
CA SER A 65 0.96 -9.10 0.82
C SER A 65 2.39 -8.56 0.84
N LYS A 66 3.36 -9.48 0.97
CA LYS A 66 4.78 -9.13 0.88
C LYS A 66 5.13 -8.60 -0.51
N LEU A 67 4.54 -9.16 -1.56
CA LEU A 67 4.76 -8.72 -2.94
C LEU A 67 4.39 -7.25 -3.13
N LEU A 68 3.23 -6.82 -2.62
CA LEU A 68 2.79 -5.43 -2.71
C LEU A 68 3.77 -4.49 -1.99
N VAL A 69 4.20 -4.84 -0.78
CA VAL A 69 5.17 -4.02 -0.02
C VAL A 69 6.50 -3.90 -0.78
N GLN A 70 6.99 -4.99 -1.36
CA GLN A 70 8.23 -4.98 -2.14
C GLN A 70 8.09 -4.16 -3.43
N ALA A 71 6.98 -4.29 -4.14
CA ALA A 71 6.69 -3.51 -5.35
C ALA A 71 6.58 -2.01 -5.03
N PHE A 72 5.88 -1.65 -3.94
CA PHE A 72 5.78 -0.27 -3.48
C PHE A 72 7.16 0.31 -3.21
N LYS A 73 8.02 -0.43 -2.49
CA LYS A 73 9.39 0.00 -2.22
C LYS A 73 10.20 0.17 -3.49
N ALA A 74 10.10 -0.76 -4.43
CA ALA A 74 10.80 -0.69 -5.71
C ALA A 74 10.39 0.53 -6.54
N ILE A 75 9.11 0.91 -6.51
CA ILE A 75 8.55 2.04 -7.26
C ILE A 75 8.86 3.38 -6.59
N PHE A 76 8.52 3.53 -5.30
CA PHE A 76 8.53 4.84 -4.64
C PHE A 76 9.80 5.13 -3.84
N THR A 77 10.52 4.11 -3.38
CA THR A 77 11.69 4.30 -2.52
C THR A 77 12.96 3.93 -3.28
N SER A 78 13.53 2.75 -3.03
CA SER A 78 14.66 2.25 -3.80
C SER A 78 14.56 0.74 -4.00
N PRO A 79 15.01 0.20 -5.15
CA PRO A 79 15.16 -1.23 -5.36
C PRO A 79 15.98 -1.94 -4.25
N SER A 80 16.96 -1.25 -3.63
CA SER A 80 17.73 -1.80 -2.52
C SER A 80 16.87 -2.05 -1.27
N SER A 81 15.91 -1.16 -0.99
CA SER A 81 15.00 -1.27 0.16
C SER A 81 13.93 -2.36 0.00
N ALA A 82 13.71 -2.84 -1.23
CA ALA A 82 12.80 -3.94 -1.52
C ALA A 82 13.41 -5.33 -1.21
N LYS A 83 14.74 -5.43 -1.11
CA LYS A 83 15.45 -6.64 -0.68
C LYS A 83 15.33 -6.77 0.84
N GLU A 84 15.10 -7.99 1.32
CA GLU A 84 15.13 -8.26 2.76
C GLU A 84 16.55 -8.01 3.27
N ALA A 85 16.69 -7.09 4.21
CA ALA A 85 17.99 -6.70 4.76
C ALA A 85 18.65 -7.90 5.45
N LYS A 86 19.75 -8.39 4.88
CA LYS A 86 20.77 -9.10 5.65
C LYS A 86 21.68 -8.04 6.26
N GLY A 87 21.31 -7.53 7.43
CA GLY A 87 22.10 -6.53 8.17
C GLY A 87 21.74 -5.07 7.89
N ASP A 88 22.02 -4.24 8.89
CA ASP A 88 21.74 -2.78 9.03
C ASP A 88 22.44 -1.87 8.00
N GLU A 89 22.60 -2.32 6.77
CA GLU A 89 23.11 -1.46 5.71
C GLU A 89 21.94 -0.72 5.04
N GLN A 90 21.56 0.41 5.65
CA GLN A 90 20.84 1.45 4.92
C GLN A 90 21.72 1.93 3.77
N ALA A 91 21.55 1.33 2.60
CA ALA A 91 22.15 1.82 1.38
C ALA A 91 21.73 3.29 1.20
N LYS A 92 22.69 4.21 1.30
CA LYS A 92 22.48 5.63 1.01
C LYS A 92 22.03 5.76 -0.45
N VAL A 93 20.75 6.01 -0.66
CA VAL A 93 20.19 6.20 -2.00
C VAL A 93 20.08 7.69 -2.29
N LYS A 94 20.58 8.07 -3.48
CA LYS A 94 20.30 9.35 -4.13
C LYS A 94 18.79 9.50 -4.27
N THR A 95 18.21 10.56 -3.68
CA THR A 95 16.81 11.01 -3.77
C THR A 95 15.82 10.03 -4.42
N CYS A 96 14.97 9.37 -3.64
CA CYS A 96 13.92 8.49 -4.16
C CYS A 96 12.67 9.24 -4.62
N VAL A 97 11.78 8.57 -5.37
CA VAL A 97 10.51 9.17 -5.85
C VAL A 97 9.69 9.73 -4.68
N ALA A 98 9.60 9.00 -3.56
CA ALA A 98 8.93 9.44 -2.35
C ALA A 98 9.55 10.75 -1.81
N SER A 99 10.87 10.90 -1.83
CA SER A 99 11.53 12.16 -1.47
C SER A 99 11.23 13.27 -2.47
N VAL A 100 11.23 12.98 -3.78
CA VAL A 100 10.94 13.97 -4.84
C VAL A 100 9.53 14.54 -4.69
N ILE A 101 8.55 13.70 -4.39
CA ILE A 101 7.15 14.12 -4.23
C ILE A 101 6.79 14.45 -2.77
N ASN A 102 7.78 14.48 -1.87
CA ASN A 102 7.61 14.71 -0.43
C ASN A 102 6.54 13.80 0.21
N MET A 103 6.47 12.53 -0.20
CA MET A 103 5.59 11.52 0.38
C MET A 103 6.12 11.13 1.76
N LYS A 104 5.43 11.61 2.80
CA LYS A 104 5.70 11.25 4.20
C LYS A 104 4.84 10.08 4.68
N LYS A 105 3.59 10.01 4.21
CA LYS A 105 2.63 8.95 4.54
C LYS A 105 2.19 8.24 3.26
N VAL A 106 1.98 6.93 3.35
CA VAL A 106 1.42 6.15 2.25
C VAL A 106 -0.05 6.53 2.10
N THR A 107 -0.50 6.76 0.86
CA THR A 107 -1.89 7.12 0.57
C THR A 107 -2.63 5.97 -0.12
N PRO A 108 -3.97 5.89 -0.01
CA PRO A 108 -4.79 4.94 -0.76
C PRO A 108 -4.39 4.81 -2.24
N ARG A 109 -4.35 5.94 -2.94
CA ARG A 109 -4.06 6.00 -4.38
C ARG A 109 -2.67 5.51 -4.74
N THR A 110 -1.67 5.70 -3.87
CA THR A 110 -0.33 5.15 -4.10
C THR A 110 -0.30 3.64 -3.95
N ILE A 111 -1.10 3.07 -3.03
CA ILE A 111 -1.27 1.62 -2.91
C ILE A 111 -2.00 1.09 -4.15
N THR A 112 -3.10 1.73 -4.56
CA THR A 112 -3.86 1.32 -5.76
C THR A 112 -2.99 1.32 -7.01
N TYR A 113 -2.15 2.35 -7.19
CA TYR A 113 -1.19 2.37 -8.27
C TYR A 113 -0.29 1.14 -8.27
N VAL A 114 0.28 0.78 -7.12
CA VAL A 114 1.12 -0.41 -7.00
C VAL A 114 0.33 -1.69 -7.27
N VAL A 115 -0.91 -1.80 -6.81
CA VAL A 115 -1.80 -2.94 -7.08
C VAL A 115 -1.97 -3.13 -8.59
N CYS A 116 -2.28 -2.07 -9.34
CA CYS A 116 -2.42 -2.15 -10.79
C CYS A 116 -1.08 -2.49 -11.48
N GLN A 117 0.04 -1.92 -11.03
CA GLN A 117 1.37 -2.23 -11.58
C GLN A 117 1.75 -3.71 -11.34
N VAL A 118 1.46 -4.26 -10.16
CA VAL A 118 1.73 -5.67 -9.85
C VAL A 118 0.84 -6.58 -10.67
N HIS A 119 -0.45 -6.28 -10.80
CA HIS A 119 -1.35 -7.04 -11.65
C HIS A 119 -0.85 -7.09 -13.10
N PHE A 120 -0.50 -5.92 -13.66
CA PHE A 120 0.06 -5.82 -15.00
C PHE A 120 1.37 -6.61 -15.14
N THR A 121 2.29 -6.52 -14.17
CA THR A 121 3.57 -7.23 -14.19
C THR A 121 3.42 -8.75 -14.11
N LEU A 122 2.42 -9.25 -13.36
CA LEU A 122 2.14 -10.68 -13.26
C LEU A 122 1.40 -11.22 -14.49
N SER A 123 0.72 -10.36 -15.22
CA SER A 123 -0.03 -10.71 -16.42
C SER A 123 0.87 -10.94 -17.63
N ASN A 124 0.36 -11.63 -18.66
CA ASN A 124 1.06 -11.79 -19.95
C ASN A 124 0.76 -10.63 -20.92
N ILE A 125 0.52 -9.42 -20.41
CA ILE A 125 0.19 -8.26 -21.24
C ILE A 125 1.49 -7.58 -21.68
N SER A 126 1.65 -7.37 -22.99
CA SER A 126 2.86 -6.75 -23.55
C SER A 126 2.92 -5.22 -23.42
N SER A 127 1.76 -4.57 -23.31
CA SER A 127 1.64 -3.11 -23.26
C SER A 127 0.40 -2.70 -22.49
N TRP A 128 0.50 -1.60 -21.74
CA TRP A 128 -0.61 -1.07 -20.95
C TRP A 128 -1.82 -0.69 -21.84
N CYS A 129 -3.02 -1.08 -21.43
CA CYS A 129 -4.29 -0.65 -22.01
C CYS A 129 -5.38 -0.66 -20.93
N THR A 130 -6.40 0.20 -21.08
CA THR A 130 -7.51 0.32 -20.11
C THR A 130 -8.31 -0.97 -20.01
N VAL A 131 -8.76 -1.50 -21.14
CA VAL A 131 -9.49 -2.76 -21.20
C VAL A 131 -8.61 -3.80 -21.89
N ASN A 132 -8.49 -4.98 -21.31
CA ASN A 132 -7.79 -6.10 -21.93
C ASN A 132 -8.63 -7.38 -21.85
N GLY A 133 -9.24 -7.80 -22.96
CA GLY A 133 -10.18 -8.92 -22.91
C GLY A 133 -11.33 -8.63 -21.94
N ASP A 134 -11.41 -9.40 -20.86
CA ASP A 134 -12.51 -9.34 -19.88
C ASP A 134 -12.16 -8.58 -18.59
N PHE A 135 -11.03 -7.86 -18.55
CA PHE A 135 -10.60 -7.09 -17.37
C PHE A 135 -10.43 -5.62 -17.73
N ASP A 136 -11.07 -4.76 -16.94
CA ASP A 136 -10.95 -3.31 -17.03
C ASP A 136 -10.06 -2.74 -15.90
N TYR A 137 -8.91 -2.17 -16.25
CA TYR A 137 -8.01 -1.53 -15.30
C TYR A 137 -8.59 -0.23 -14.71
N GLU A 138 -9.49 0.46 -15.40
CA GLU A 138 -10.15 1.64 -14.85
C GLU A 138 -11.16 1.22 -13.77
N GLY A 139 -12.01 0.24 -14.06
CA GLY A 139 -12.86 -0.39 -13.06
C GLY A 139 -12.07 -0.97 -11.88
N PHE A 140 -10.95 -1.65 -12.13
CA PHE A 140 -10.12 -2.22 -11.07
C PHE A 140 -9.48 -1.15 -10.18
N TRP A 141 -9.02 -0.05 -10.79
CA TRP A 141 -8.53 1.12 -10.07
C TRP A 141 -9.63 1.70 -9.18
N ASN A 142 -10.82 1.94 -9.73
CA ASN A 142 -11.95 2.52 -8.99
C ASN A 142 -12.35 1.61 -7.82
N ASN A 143 -12.57 0.31 -8.06
CA ASN A 143 -12.88 -0.67 -7.01
C ASN A 143 -11.84 -0.65 -5.87
N THR A 144 -10.55 -0.55 -6.21
CA THR A 144 -9.48 -0.51 -5.21
C THR A 144 -9.44 0.83 -4.47
N VAL A 145 -9.64 1.97 -5.15
CA VAL A 145 -9.72 3.28 -4.49
C VAL A 145 -10.93 3.33 -3.56
N ASP A 146 -12.10 2.88 -4.01
CA ASP A 146 -13.35 2.88 -3.26
C ASP A 146 -13.23 2.04 -1.98
N PHE A 147 -12.53 0.89 -2.03
CA PHE A 147 -12.21 0.11 -0.83
C PHE A 147 -11.53 0.95 0.28
N PHE A 148 -10.68 1.91 -0.08
CA PHE A 148 -9.98 2.76 0.88
C PHE A 148 -10.72 4.09 1.18
N GLU A 149 -11.36 4.69 0.18
CA GLU A 149 -11.90 6.06 0.26
C GLU A 149 -13.41 6.10 0.50
N ASP A 150 -14.19 5.15 -0.04
CA ASP A 150 -15.65 5.07 0.15
C ASP A 150 -16.00 4.26 1.40
N VAL A 151 -15.78 4.90 2.56
CA VAL A 151 -15.89 4.24 3.86
C VAL A 151 -17.18 4.66 4.58
N PRO A 152 -18.21 3.79 4.64
CA PRO A 152 -19.55 4.19 5.06
C PRO A 152 -19.73 4.36 6.58
N SER A 153 -18.76 3.90 7.40
CA SER A 153 -18.88 3.97 8.87
C SER A 153 -17.57 4.35 9.57
N PRO A 154 -17.65 4.98 10.76
CA PRO A 154 -16.47 5.31 11.57
C PRO A 154 -15.62 4.09 11.94
N VAL A 155 -16.25 2.92 12.15
CA VAL A 155 -15.54 1.68 12.49
C VAL A 155 -14.67 1.22 11.31
N MET A 156 -15.22 1.26 10.10
CA MET A 156 -14.46 0.93 8.89
C MET A 156 -13.36 1.96 8.64
N LYS A 157 -13.62 3.25 8.90
CA LYS A 157 -12.61 4.30 8.77
C LYS A 157 -11.40 4.02 9.65
N HIS A 158 -11.65 3.64 10.91
CA HIS A 158 -10.58 3.26 11.83
C HIS A 158 -9.79 2.01 11.37
N ARG A 159 -10.43 1.07 10.66
CA ARG A 159 -9.73 -0.08 10.06
C ARG A 159 -8.82 0.34 8.92
N ILE A 160 -9.30 1.22 8.04
CA ILE A 160 -8.52 1.78 6.93
C ILE A 160 -7.36 2.64 7.46
N ASP A 161 -7.59 3.49 8.46
CA ASP A 161 -6.53 4.30 9.08
C ASP A 161 -5.40 3.42 9.63
N ARG A 162 -5.75 2.36 10.37
CA ARG A 162 -4.75 1.37 10.86
C ARG A 162 -4.04 0.63 9.74
N LEU A 163 -4.71 0.38 8.61
CA LEU A 163 -4.08 -0.22 7.42
C LEU A 163 -3.07 0.76 6.79
N LEU A 164 -3.41 2.03 6.65
CA LEU A 164 -2.52 3.07 6.12
C LEU A 164 -1.34 3.36 7.05
N GLU A 165 -1.55 3.33 8.36
CA GLU A 165 -0.50 3.41 9.38
C GLU A 165 0.47 2.21 9.25
N TRP A 166 -0.07 1.00 9.14
CA TRP A 166 0.72 -0.21 8.92
C TRP A 166 1.56 -0.09 7.64
N TRP A 167 0.98 0.41 6.55
CA TRP A 167 1.67 0.64 5.29
C TRP A 167 2.79 1.66 5.44
N THR A 168 2.48 2.82 6.02
CA THR A 168 3.44 3.90 6.27
C THR A 168 4.62 3.39 7.09
N TRP A 169 4.35 2.63 8.15
CA TRP A 169 5.38 1.99 8.97
C TRP A 169 6.22 0.97 8.18
N LYS A 170 5.60 0.15 7.33
CA LYS A 170 6.32 -0.83 6.50
C LYS A 170 7.24 -0.20 5.47
N ILE A 171 6.85 0.95 4.92
CA ILE A 171 7.61 1.64 3.88
C ILE A 171 8.71 2.52 4.47
N PHE A 172 8.41 3.35 5.47
CA PHE A 172 9.34 4.36 6.00
C PHE A 172 10.03 3.95 7.32
N GLY A 173 9.56 2.90 7.99
CA GLY A 173 10.15 2.39 9.24
C GLY A 173 9.74 3.17 10.50
N ILE A 174 10.33 2.79 11.64
CA ILE A 174 10.04 3.35 12.99
C ILE A 174 10.56 4.79 13.13
N ASN A 175 11.52 5.21 12.30
CA ASN A 175 12.09 6.56 12.35
C ASN A 175 11.19 7.62 11.70
N HIS A 176 9.97 7.27 11.31
CA HIS A 176 8.99 8.27 10.93
C HIS A 176 8.51 9.00 12.19
N CYS A 177 9.27 10.02 12.58
CA CYS A 177 8.78 11.05 13.48
C CYS A 177 7.59 11.71 12.78
N GLU A 178 6.42 11.69 13.41
CA GLU A 178 5.34 12.56 12.97
C GLU A 178 5.80 14.00 13.13
N ASP A 179 5.64 14.81 12.08
CA ASP A 179 5.93 16.23 12.19
C ASP A 179 4.98 16.81 13.24
N LEU A 180 5.54 17.26 14.36
CA LEU A 180 4.79 17.96 15.38
C LEU A 180 4.26 19.25 14.76
N THR A 181 2.96 19.51 14.90
CA THR A 181 2.38 20.77 14.41
C THR A 181 2.99 21.95 15.17
N PRO A 182 3.10 23.14 14.56
CA PRO A 182 3.60 24.33 15.23
C PRO A 182 2.89 24.60 16.57
N ASP A 183 1.58 24.34 16.63
CA ASP A 183 0.77 24.48 17.84
C ASP A 183 1.21 23.51 18.95
N VAL A 184 1.38 22.23 18.62
CA VAL A 184 1.85 21.22 19.58
C VAL A 184 3.27 21.55 20.03
N VAL A 185 4.15 21.95 19.11
CA VAL A 185 5.52 22.39 19.42
C VAL A 185 5.51 23.59 20.37
N SER A 186 4.64 24.59 20.15
CA SER A 186 4.56 25.79 20.98
C SER A 186 4.21 25.50 22.45
N GLN A 187 3.45 24.44 22.69
CA GLN A 187 3.02 23.99 24.03
C GLN A 187 4.03 23.07 24.71
N MET A 188 5.12 22.69 24.04
CA MET A 188 6.14 21.82 24.63
C MET A 188 7.05 22.56 25.60
N SER A 189 7.61 21.79 26.55
CA SER A 189 8.43 22.29 27.66
C SER A 189 9.59 23.20 27.23
N ILE A 190 10.23 22.95 26.08
CA ILE A 190 11.33 23.78 25.57
C ILE A 190 10.84 25.21 25.26
N ASN A 191 9.71 25.33 24.55
CA ASN A 191 9.15 26.63 24.18
C ASN A 191 8.51 27.33 25.38
N THR A 192 7.88 26.58 26.28
CA THR A 192 7.37 27.10 27.55
C THR A 192 8.50 27.69 28.40
N LEU A 193 9.63 26.99 28.53
CA LEU A 193 10.79 27.46 29.29
C LEU A 193 11.44 28.68 28.65
N ALA A 194 11.54 28.72 27.32
CA ALA A 194 12.04 29.89 26.59
C ALA A 194 11.18 31.14 26.87
N GLY A 195 9.85 30.98 26.88
CA GLY A 195 8.92 32.06 27.25
C GLY A 195 9.10 32.51 28.71
N GLN A 196 9.22 31.59 29.66
CA GLN A 196 9.44 31.91 31.08
C GLN A 196 10.74 32.70 31.30
N ARG A 197 11.83 32.30 30.65
CA ARG A 197 13.13 33.01 30.76
C ARG A 197 13.06 34.43 30.23
N LYS A 198 12.37 34.62 29.09
CA LYS A 198 12.19 35.94 28.50
C LYS A 198 11.39 36.87 29.43
N VAL A 199 10.30 36.38 30.03
CA VAL A 199 9.52 37.17 31.00
C VAL A 199 10.36 37.56 32.23
N LEU A 200 11.23 36.67 32.71
CA LEU A 200 12.14 36.97 33.82
C LEU A 200 13.20 38.01 33.45
N GLU A 201 13.74 37.97 32.23
CA GLU A 201 14.67 38.98 31.72
C GLU A 201 14.00 40.34 31.56
N ASP A 202 12.81 40.38 30.96
CA ASP A 202 12.04 41.62 30.78
C ASP A 202 11.68 42.25 32.15
N ALA A 203 11.25 41.43 33.12
CA ALA A 203 10.95 41.89 34.48
C ALA A 203 12.18 42.37 35.26
N ALA A 204 13.36 41.83 34.96
CA ALA A 204 14.61 42.30 35.55
C ALA A 204 15.05 43.65 34.97
N PHE A 205 14.70 43.93 33.70
CA PHE A 205 15.03 45.18 33.01
C PHE A 205 14.11 46.34 33.41
N ASP A 206 12.86 46.05 33.80
CA ASP A 206 11.87 47.05 34.26
C ASP A 206 12.09 47.52 35.73
N LEU A 207 13.06 46.93 36.44
CA LEU A 207 13.37 47.23 37.85
C LEU A 207 14.59 48.14 38.06
N ASP A 208 15.31 48.50 36.98
CA ASP A 208 16.42 49.48 36.95
C ASP A 208 15.94 50.85 36.40
#